data_AF-A0A0F6IID6-F1
#
_entry.id   AF-A0A0F6IID6-F1
#
_cell.length_a   1.000
_cell.length_b   1.000
_cell.length_c   1.000
_cell.angle_alpha   90.00
_cell.angle_beta   90.00
_cell.angle_gamma   90.00
#
_symmetry.space_group_name_H-M   'P 1'
#
loop_
_entity.id
_entity.type
_entity.pdbx_description
1 polymer ?
#
loop_
_entity_poly.entity_id
_entity_poly.type
_entity_poly.pdbx_seq_one_letter_code
_entity_poly.pdbx_strand_id
1 'polypeptide(L)'
;MRDVGFNCYWYDKYAKNDFAVGFEFDPDETYDTVLAFELFEHFENPKKDIKDILELAKPRIVIFSTLLYGNKTPKKNWWYYAFEAGQHIAFYNSKTLQSMEFFTEYSTFSLAENLHLMVRKDLKLNLNSLKRSLRKFETRFSTVRRLYNSKTFEDHIFLKHKIKDYSN
;
A
#
# COMPACT_ATOMS: atom_id res chain seq x y z
N MET A 1 7.34 -9.86 -4.28
CA MET A 1 6.86 -9.09 -5.46
C MET A 1 7.94 -8.94 -6.54
N ARG A 2 9.21 -8.81 -6.18
CA ARG A 2 10.33 -8.76 -7.16
C ARG A 2 10.54 -10.07 -7.91
N ASP A 3 10.24 -11.19 -7.25
CA ASP A 3 10.18 -12.54 -7.81
C ASP A 3 9.20 -12.69 -8.98
N VAL A 4 8.10 -11.93 -8.96
CA VAL A 4 7.12 -11.85 -10.07
C VAL A 4 7.35 -10.64 -10.98
N GLY A 5 8.43 -9.89 -10.78
CA GLY A 5 8.94 -8.87 -11.69
C GLY A 5 8.59 -7.42 -11.36
N PHE A 6 7.87 -7.15 -10.28
CA PHE A 6 7.64 -5.76 -9.85
C PHE A 6 8.87 -5.21 -9.14
N ASN A 7 9.32 -4.00 -9.53
CA ASN A 7 10.42 -3.31 -8.85
C ASN A 7 9.93 -2.69 -7.53
N CYS A 8 9.66 -3.55 -6.54
CA CYS A 8 9.17 -3.15 -5.22
C CYS A 8 10.31 -3.00 -4.22
N TYR A 9 10.08 -2.11 -3.26
CA TYR A 9 11.00 -1.77 -2.17
C TYR A 9 10.24 -1.81 -0.85
N TRP A 10 10.98 -2.00 0.23
CA TRP A 10 10.44 -2.15 1.57
C TRP A 10 10.66 -0.89 2.41
N TYR A 11 9.66 -0.52 3.20
CA TYR A 11 9.78 0.51 4.22
C TYR A 11 8.89 0.16 5.40
N ASP A 12 9.46 0.22 6.60
CA ASP A 12 8.75 0.21 7.87
C ASP A 12 9.44 1.20 8.80
N LYS A 13 8.65 2.04 9.46
CA LYS A 13 9.16 3.09 10.36
C LYS A 13 9.71 2.52 11.68
N TYR A 14 9.21 1.36 12.09
CA TYR A 14 9.44 0.80 13.43
C TYR A 14 10.21 -0.51 13.38
N ALA A 15 10.04 -1.31 12.32
CA ALA A 15 10.75 -2.56 12.15
C ALA A 15 12.11 -2.37 11.47
N LYS A 16 13.02 -3.30 11.71
CA LYS A 16 14.23 -3.45 10.89
C LYS A 16 13.89 -4.29 9.66
N ASN A 17 14.54 -3.98 8.54
CA ASN A 17 14.45 -4.83 7.35
C ASN A 17 15.25 -6.11 7.53
N ASP A 18 14.60 -7.21 7.93
CA ASP A 18 15.26 -8.51 8.06
C ASP A 18 15.06 -9.41 6.82
N PHE A 19 14.07 -9.11 5.97
CA PHE A 19 13.65 -10.01 4.89
C PHE A 19 13.95 -9.50 3.48
N ALA A 20 13.98 -8.18 3.27
CA ALA A 20 14.17 -7.56 1.96
C ALA A 20 15.47 -6.73 1.92
N VAL A 21 16.50 -7.19 2.63
CA VAL A 21 17.77 -6.46 2.79
C VAL A 21 18.34 -6.05 1.45
N GLY A 22 18.70 -4.77 1.33
CA GLY A 22 19.24 -4.18 0.11
C GLY A 22 18.18 -3.58 -0.84
N PHE A 23 16.91 -3.77 -0.54
CA PHE A 23 15.76 -3.21 -1.27
C PHE A 23 14.92 -2.30 -0.38
N GLU A 24 15.58 -1.54 0.49
CA GLU A 24 14.94 -0.50 1.30
C GLU A 24 14.45 0.66 0.42
N PHE A 25 13.45 1.39 0.92
CA PHE A 25 13.08 2.68 0.38
C PHE A 25 14.26 3.65 0.42
N ASP A 26 14.46 4.35 -0.69
CA ASP A 26 15.46 5.37 -0.88
C ASP A 26 14.75 6.72 -1.14
N PRO A 27 14.90 7.73 -0.27
CA PRO A 27 14.23 9.03 -0.45
C PRO A 27 14.68 9.79 -1.70
N ASP A 28 15.81 9.42 -2.32
CA ASP A 28 16.31 10.04 -3.54
C ASP A 28 15.70 9.41 -4.82
N GLU A 29 14.97 8.30 -4.66
CA GLU A 29 14.25 7.61 -5.74
C GLU A 29 12.78 8.02 -5.84
N THR A 30 12.17 7.77 -7.01
CA THR A 30 10.74 8.05 -7.23
C THR A 30 9.91 6.78 -7.25
N TYR A 31 8.81 6.78 -6.49
CA TYR A 31 7.88 5.66 -6.39
C TYR A 31 6.52 6.04 -6.94
N ASP A 32 6.07 5.38 -8.02
CA ASP A 32 4.75 5.63 -8.59
C ASP A 32 3.61 5.15 -7.67
N THR A 33 3.86 4.14 -6.83
CA THR A 33 2.82 3.48 -6.04
C THR A 33 3.31 3.08 -4.66
N VAL A 34 2.48 3.34 -3.64
CA VAL A 34 2.64 2.80 -2.28
C VAL A 34 1.61 1.70 -2.05
N LEU A 35 2.04 0.61 -1.42
CA LEU A 35 1.19 -0.49 -0.98
C LEU A 35 1.16 -0.51 0.56
N ALA A 36 -0.03 -0.43 1.16
CA ALA A 36 -0.21 -0.38 2.61
C ALA A 36 -1.35 -1.31 3.04
N PHE A 37 -1.06 -2.61 3.15
CA PHE A 37 -2.04 -3.61 3.53
C PHE A 37 -2.00 -3.87 5.05
N GLU A 38 -3.18 -3.93 5.67
CA GLU A 38 -3.38 -4.11 7.13
C GLU A 38 -2.50 -3.14 7.93
N LEU A 39 -2.63 -1.84 7.62
CA LEU A 39 -1.81 -0.77 8.20
C LEU A 39 -2.67 0.36 8.78
N PHE A 40 -3.71 0.77 8.07
CA PHE A 40 -4.46 1.99 8.40
C PHE A 40 -5.20 1.86 9.73
N GLU A 41 -5.69 0.66 10.05
CA GLU A 41 -6.31 0.31 11.32
C GLU A 41 -5.39 0.44 12.54
N HIS A 42 -4.07 0.52 12.31
CA HIS A 42 -3.05 0.66 13.36
C HIS A 42 -2.58 2.10 13.58
N PHE A 43 -3.12 3.07 12.84
CA PHE A 43 -2.71 4.47 12.99
C PHE A 43 -3.25 5.10 14.27
N GLU A 44 -2.35 5.61 15.10
CA GLU A 44 -2.69 6.40 16.28
C GLU A 44 -3.27 7.76 15.88
N ASN A 45 -2.71 8.38 14.83
CA ASN A 45 -3.21 9.64 14.27
C ASN A 45 -3.40 9.51 12.75
N PRO A 46 -4.50 8.87 12.30
CA PRO A 46 -4.76 8.58 10.89
C PRO A 46 -4.49 9.75 9.94
N LYS A 47 -4.90 10.96 10.31
CA LYS A 47 -4.73 12.13 9.45
C LYS A 47 -3.25 12.48 9.28
N LYS A 48 -2.47 12.44 10.35
CA LYS A 48 -1.04 12.72 10.32
C LYS A 48 -0.29 11.58 9.63
N ASP A 49 -0.54 10.33 10.03
CA ASP A 49 0.18 9.17 9.52
C ASP A 49 -0.01 8.98 8.01
N ILE A 50 -1.24 9.19 7.51
CA ILE A 50 -1.49 9.19 6.06
C ILE A 50 -0.73 10.32 5.36
N LYS A 51 -0.70 11.53 5.95
CA LYS A 51 0.08 12.64 5.37
C LYS A 51 1.56 12.34 5.32
N ASP A 52 2.12 11.80 6.39
CA ASP A 52 3.52 11.40 6.45
C ASP A 52 3.86 10.43 5.30
N ILE A 53 3.01 9.42 5.03
CA ILE A 53 3.19 8.49 3.90
C ILE A 53 3.18 9.24 2.56
N LEU A 54 2.21 10.14 2.36
CA LEU A 54 2.08 10.90 1.11
C LEU A 54 3.23 11.88 0.90
N GLU A 55 3.77 12.47 1.97
CA GLU A 55 4.91 13.40 1.91
C GLU A 55 6.23 12.67 1.71
N LEU A 56 6.38 11.49 2.30
CA LEU A 56 7.58 10.65 2.22
C LEU A 56 7.82 10.15 0.79
N ALA A 57 6.82 9.53 0.15
CA ALA A 57 6.99 8.88 -1.15
C ALA A 57 6.38 9.67 -2.33
N LYS A 58 5.49 10.64 -2.05
CA LYS A 58 4.73 11.42 -3.06
C LYS A 58 4.17 10.58 -4.22
N PRO A 59 3.56 9.41 -3.95
CA PRO A 59 3.22 8.46 -4.99
C PRO A 59 2.11 8.99 -5.91
N ARG A 60 1.96 8.40 -7.08
CA ARG A 60 0.80 8.68 -7.93
C ARG A 60 -0.45 8.00 -7.37
N ILE A 61 -0.27 6.83 -6.77
CA ILE A 61 -1.35 5.98 -6.25
C ILE A 61 -0.91 5.38 -4.90
N VAL A 62 -1.79 5.39 -3.91
CA VAL A 62 -1.68 4.54 -2.71
C VAL A 62 -2.74 3.46 -2.82
N ILE A 63 -2.35 2.19 -2.71
CA ILE A 63 -3.25 1.05 -2.60
C ILE A 63 -3.16 0.55 -1.18
N PHE A 64 -4.29 0.46 -0.49
CA PHE A 64 -4.31 0.09 0.92
C PHE A 64 -5.52 -0.76 1.28
N SER A 65 -5.37 -1.55 2.35
CA SER A 65 -6.49 -2.25 2.98
C SER A 65 -6.79 -1.72 4.37
N THR A 66 -8.07 -1.71 4.69
CA THR A 66 -8.65 -1.57 6.02
C THR A 66 -10.14 -1.86 5.90
N LEU A 67 -10.77 -2.49 6.87
CA LEU A 67 -12.20 -2.80 6.76
C LEU A 67 -13.07 -1.58 7.09
N LEU A 68 -13.90 -1.17 6.13
CA LEU A 68 -14.87 -0.11 6.38
C LEU A 68 -16.06 -0.61 7.18
N TYR A 69 -16.42 0.11 8.24
CA TYR A 69 -17.71 -0.05 8.86
C TYR A 69 -18.79 0.74 8.10
N GLY A 70 -20.05 0.31 8.26
CA GLY A 70 -21.20 0.94 7.61
C GLY A 70 -21.59 2.30 8.19
N ASN A 71 -22.86 2.67 8.04
CA ASN A 71 -23.38 3.96 8.53
C ASN A 71 -23.55 4.02 10.06
N LYS A 72 -23.46 2.89 10.75
CA LYS A 72 -23.61 2.79 12.20
C LYS A 72 -22.34 2.21 12.79
N THR A 73 -21.93 2.73 13.94
CA THR A 73 -20.85 2.14 14.73
C THR A 73 -21.16 0.67 14.99
N PRO A 74 -20.22 -0.24 14.68
CA PRO A 74 -20.39 -1.66 14.94
C PRO A 74 -20.62 -1.95 16.44
N LYS A 75 -21.28 -3.07 16.72
CA LYS A 75 -21.43 -3.55 18.10
C LYS A 75 -20.05 -3.96 18.64
N LYS A 76 -19.89 -3.97 19.97
CA LYS A 76 -18.64 -4.39 20.64
C LYS A 76 -18.13 -5.78 20.24
N ASN A 77 -18.99 -6.66 19.74
CA ASN A 77 -18.60 -7.99 19.26
C ASN A 77 -18.20 -8.02 17.77
N TRP A 78 -17.97 -6.86 17.14
CA TRP A 78 -17.46 -6.81 15.78
C TRP A 78 -16.02 -7.32 15.77
N TRP A 79 -15.79 -8.40 15.03
CA TRP A 79 -14.51 -9.11 14.98
C TRP A 79 -13.32 -8.20 14.62
N TYR A 80 -13.55 -7.16 13.82
CA TYR A 80 -12.49 -6.26 13.38
C TYR A 80 -11.99 -5.32 14.49
N TYR A 81 -12.70 -5.21 15.61
CA TYR A 81 -12.13 -4.56 16.81
C TYR A 81 -10.97 -5.34 17.40
N ALA A 82 -10.94 -6.68 17.20
CA ALA A 82 -9.84 -7.56 17.61
C ALA A 82 -9.29 -7.26 19.02
N PHE A 83 -10.17 -7.08 20.02
CA PHE A 83 -9.80 -6.65 21.37
C PHE A 83 -8.79 -7.59 22.05
N GLU A 84 -8.78 -8.86 21.67
CA GLU A 84 -7.85 -9.89 22.12
C GLU A 84 -6.40 -9.66 21.66
N ALA A 85 -6.21 -9.12 20.46
CA ALA A 85 -4.90 -8.77 19.92
C ALA A 85 -4.56 -7.30 20.24
N GLY A 86 -5.57 -6.44 20.38
CA GLY A 86 -5.44 -5.05 20.79
C GLY A 86 -4.76 -4.14 19.77
N GLN A 87 -4.57 -4.58 18.53
CA GLN A 87 -3.78 -3.84 17.55
C GLN A 87 -4.61 -2.87 16.69
N HIS A 88 -5.92 -3.10 16.51
CA HIS A 88 -6.76 -2.22 15.69
C HIS A 88 -7.28 -1.06 16.55
N ILE A 89 -6.82 0.15 16.26
CA ILE A 89 -7.11 1.37 17.05
C ILE A 89 -7.77 2.48 16.22
N ALA A 90 -7.76 2.37 14.89
CA ALA A 90 -8.44 3.27 13.98
C ALA A 90 -9.47 2.52 13.11
N PHE A 91 -10.65 3.12 12.94
CA PHE A 91 -11.75 2.53 12.19
C PHE A 91 -12.39 3.55 11.26
N TYR A 92 -12.65 3.13 10.02
CA TYR A 92 -13.10 4.02 8.96
C TYR A 92 -14.46 3.60 8.45
N ASN A 93 -15.26 4.58 8.04
CA ASN A 93 -16.38 4.36 7.14
C ASN A 93 -16.10 5.13 5.84
N SER A 94 -16.97 4.96 4.84
CA SER A 94 -16.76 5.63 3.54
C SER A 94 -16.65 7.15 3.65
N LYS A 95 -17.35 7.79 4.60
CA LYS A 95 -17.31 9.25 4.80
C LYS A 95 -16.01 9.71 5.45
N THR A 96 -15.56 9.01 6.49
CA THR A 96 -14.31 9.37 7.17
C THR A 96 -13.12 9.17 6.25
N LEU A 97 -13.11 8.08 5.48
CA LEU A 97 -12.06 7.83 4.50
C LEU A 97 -12.08 8.88 3.37
N GLN A 98 -13.26 9.20 2.83
CA GLN A 98 -13.40 10.24 1.79
C GLN A 98 -13.02 11.63 2.32
N SER A 99 -13.16 11.90 3.61
CA SER A 99 -12.78 13.20 4.18
C SER A 99 -11.28 13.53 4.04
N MET A 100 -10.43 12.51 3.80
CA MET A 100 -9.01 12.69 3.52
C MET A 100 -8.76 13.52 2.26
N GLU A 101 -9.70 13.56 1.32
CA GLU A 101 -9.60 14.38 0.11
C GLU A 101 -9.58 15.89 0.39
N PHE A 102 -10.12 16.32 1.54
CA PHE A 102 -10.09 17.74 1.94
C PHE A 102 -8.74 18.17 2.50
N PHE A 103 -7.90 17.23 2.93
CA PHE A 103 -6.62 17.50 3.58
C PHE A 103 -5.42 17.10 2.75
N THR A 104 -5.64 16.53 1.56
CA THR A 104 -4.62 15.95 0.69
C THR A 104 -4.89 16.28 -0.79
N GLU A 105 -3.86 16.14 -1.62
CA GLU A 105 -3.97 16.26 -3.07
C GLU A 105 -4.49 14.99 -3.75
N TYR A 106 -5.13 14.09 -3.02
CA TYR A 106 -5.56 12.79 -3.50
C TYR A 106 -7.09 12.66 -3.43
N SER A 107 -7.67 11.99 -4.42
CA SER A 107 -9.03 11.48 -4.39
C SER A 107 -9.04 10.05 -3.86
N THR A 108 -10.06 9.68 -3.09
CA THR A 108 -10.12 8.39 -2.41
C THR A 108 -11.26 7.53 -2.95
N PHE A 109 -10.95 6.27 -3.26
CA PHE A 109 -11.90 5.35 -3.88
C PHE A 109 -11.89 4.00 -3.18
N SER A 110 -13.07 3.46 -2.92
CA SER A 110 -13.22 2.08 -2.45
C SER A 110 -13.54 1.16 -3.62
N LEU A 111 -12.77 0.08 -3.74
CA LEU A 111 -12.94 -0.96 -4.76
C LEU A 111 -13.75 -2.14 -4.20
N ALA A 112 -13.53 -2.45 -2.93
CA ALA A 112 -14.26 -3.41 -2.12
C ALA A 112 -14.41 -2.86 -0.68
N GLU A 113 -14.97 -3.66 0.23
CA GLU A 113 -15.13 -3.26 1.64
C GLU A 113 -13.81 -3.10 2.40
N ASN A 114 -12.76 -3.78 1.94
CA ASN A 114 -11.43 -3.81 2.55
C ASN A 114 -10.30 -3.37 1.61
N LEU A 115 -10.60 -2.87 0.40
CA LEU A 115 -9.58 -2.49 -0.57
C LEU A 115 -9.88 -1.12 -1.17
N HIS A 116 -8.90 -0.23 -1.03
CA HIS A 116 -9.05 1.19 -1.30
C HIS A 116 -7.86 1.75 -2.07
N LEU A 117 -8.10 2.89 -2.72
CA LEU A 117 -7.12 3.64 -3.47
C LEU A 117 -7.15 5.11 -3.05
N MET A 118 -5.99 5.72 -2.87
CA MET A 118 -5.83 7.17 -2.96
C MET A 118 -5.10 7.47 -4.27
N VAL A 119 -5.68 8.31 -5.13
CA VAL A 119 -5.13 8.66 -6.45
C VAL A 119 -4.87 10.15 -6.45
N ARG A 120 -3.65 10.57 -6.80
CA ARG A 120 -3.29 11.98 -6.87
C ARG A 120 -4.15 12.70 -7.92
N LYS A 121 -4.66 13.88 -7.59
CA LYS A 121 -5.70 14.60 -8.36
C LYS A 121 -5.24 15.07 -9.74
N ASP A 122 -3.92 15.17 -9.96
CA ASP A 122 -3.31 15.44 -11.27
C ASP A 122 -3.39 14.23 -12.23
N LEU A 123 -3.62 13.02 -11.73
CA LEU A 123 -3.84 11.83 -12.57
C LEU A 123 -5.29 11.74 -13.05
N LYS A 124 -5.44 11.73 -14.38
CA LYS A 124 -6.69 11.38 -15.04
C LYS A 124 -6.87 9.86 -15.11
N LEU A 125 -7.43 9.25 -14.05
CA LEU A 125 -7.77 7.82 -14.04
C LEU A 125 -9.25 7.57 -14.32
N ASN A 126 -9.55 6.62 -15.22
CA ASN A 126 -10.90 6.11 -15.43
C ASN A 126 -11.21 4.99 -14.43
N LEU A 127 -11.80 5.37 -13.28
CA LEU A 127 -12.10 4.47 -12.18
C LEU A 127 -13.07 3.35 -12.55
N ASN A 128 -14.03 3.61 -13.45
CA ASN A 128 -14.97 2.58 -13.92
C ASN A 128 -14.27 1.53 -14.77
N SER A 129 -13.27 1.93 -15.56
CA SER A 129 -12.39 0.99 -16.27
C SER A 129 -11.55 0.19 -15.29
N LEU A 130 -10.94 0.86 -14.31
CA LEU A 130 -10.12 0.21 -13.28
C LEU A 130 -10.91 -0.82 -12.47
N LYS A 131 -12.08 -0.44 -11.94
CA LYS A 131 -12.99 -1.36 -11.23
C LYS A 131 -13.36 -2.58 -12.07
N ARG A 132 -13.68 -2.39 -13.36
CA ARG A 132 -13.97 -3.50 -14.28
C ARG A 132 -12.75 -4.40 -14.51
N SER A 133 -11.56 -3.82 -14.62
CA SER A 133 -10.31 -4.57 -14.78
C SER A 133 -10.03 -5.43 -13.54
N LEU A 134 -10.18 -4.84 -12.35
CA LEU A 134 -9.90 -5.49 -11.07
C LEU A 134 -10.85 -6.65 -10.76
N ARG A 135 -12.13 -6.56 -11.15
CA ARG A 135 -13.08 -7.69 -11.04
C ARG A 135 -12.64 -8.94 -11.81
N LYS A 136 -11.82 -8.77 -12.85
CA LYS A 136 -11.28 -9.87 -13.66
C LYS A 136 -9.80 -10.10 -13.37
N PHE A 137 -9.27 -9.54 -12.27
CA PHE A 137 -7.84 -9.53 -12.03
C PHE A 137 -7.29 -10.95 -11.87
N GLU A 138 -7.90 -11.79 -11.04
CA GLU A 138 -7.42 -13.16 -10.80
C GLU A 138 -7.28 -13.96 -12.10
N THR A 139 -8.31 -13.89 -12.96
CA THR A 139 -8.30 -14.58 -14.25
C THR A 139 -7.31 -13.99 -15.26
N ARG A 140 -6.98 -12.70 -15.12
CA ARG A 140 -6.02 -12.01 -16.00
C ARG A 140 -4.60 -12.01 -15.46
N PHE A 141 -4.40 -12.27 -14.17
CA PHE A 141 -3.12 -12.10 -13.50
C PHE A 141 -2.05 -12.98 -14.12
N SER A 142 -2.37 -14.23 -14.46
CA SER A 142 -1.44 -15.14 -15.13
C SER A 142 -0.95 -14.59 -16.47
N THR A 143 -1.81 -13.93 -17.23
CA THR A 143 -1.47 -13.30 -18.52
C THR A 143 -0.70 -12.00 -18.32
N VAL A 144 -1.14 -11.13 -17.39
CA VAL A 144 -0.47 -9.86 -17.09
C VAL A 144 0.93 -10.11 -16.52
N ARG A 145 1.10 -11.14 -15.68
CA ARG A 145 2.39 -11.55 -15.14
C ARG A 145 3.41 -11.87 -16.24
N ARG A 146 2.98 -12.36 -17.41
CA ARG A 146 3.88 -12.63 -18.55
C ARG A 146 4.49 -11.36 -19.16
N LEU A 147 3.96 -10.17 -18.84
CA LEU A 147 4.55 -8.89 -19.24
C LEU A 147 5.77 -8.52 -18.40
N TYR A 148 5.98 -9.20 -17.28
CA TYR A 148 7.05 -8.92 -16.35
C TYR A 148 8.00 -10.11 -16.26
N ASN A 149 9.30 -9.82 -16.31
CA ASN A 149 10.33 -10.82 -16.03
C ASN A 149 10.66 -10.79 -14.54
N SER A 150 10.90 -11.97 -13.97
CA SER A 150 11.37 -12.09 -12.59
C SER A 150 12.66 -11.30 -12.39
N LYS A 151 12.75 -10.54 -11.29
CA LYS A 151 13.98 -9.84 -10.90
C LYS A 151 14.91 -10.70 -10.03
N THR A 152 14.56 -11.94 -9.70
CA THR A 152 15.33 -12.78 -8.77
C THR A 152 16.81 -12.92 -9.13
N PHE A 153 17.14 -13.16 -10.41
CA PHE A 153 18.55 -13.31 -10.82
C PHE A 153 19.29 -11.96 -10.81
N GLU A 154 18.64 -10.89 -11.29
CA GLU A 154 19.17 -9.52 -11.24
C GLU A 154 19.46 -9.09 -9.79
N ASP A 155 18.51 -9.35 -8.89
CA ASP A 155 18.60 -9.08 -7.45
C ASP A 155 19.75 -9.87 -6.81
N HIS A 156 19.93 -11.14 -7.17
CA HIS A 156 21.07 -11.95 -6.69
C HIS A 156 22.42 -11.33 -7.08
N ILE A 157 22.56 -10.92 -8.34
CA ILE A 157 23.79 -10.30 -8.83
C ILE A 157 24.03 -8.95 -8.15
N PHE A 158 22.99 -8.13 -7.98
CA PHE A 158 23.07 -6.86 -7.27
C PHE A 158 23.56 -7.03 -5.82
N LEU A 159 22.94 -7.93 -5.06
CA LEU A 159 23.31 -8.18 -3.67
C LEU A 159 24.74 -8.72 -3.53
N LYS A 160 25.17 -9.57 -4.46
CA LYS A 160 26.55 -10.10 -4.48
C LYS A 160 27.60 -9.00 -4.61
N HIS A 161 27.32 -7.96 -5.41
CA HIS A 161 28.22 -6.81 -5.53
C HIS A 161 28.19 -5.95 -4.27
N LYS A 162 26.99 -5.64 -3.77
CA LYS A 162 26.79 -4.84 -2.56
C LYS A 162 27.52 -5.43 -1.33
N ILE A 163 27.49 -6.76 -1.16
CA ILE A 163 28.19 -7.45 -0.05
C ILE A 163 29.72 -7.34 -0.19
N LYS A 164 30.26 -7.40 -1.41
CA LYS A 164 31.71 -7.27 -1.63
C LYS A 164 32.21 -5.88 -1.24
N ASP A 165 31.41 -4.85 -1.48
CA ASP A 165 31.76 -3.47 -1.14
C ASP A 165 31.78 -3.22 0.38
N TYR A 166 31.08 -4.02 1.19
CA TYR A 166 31.15 -4.00 2.66
C TYR A 166 32.31 -4.81 3.25
N SER A 167 33.00 -5.62 2.43
CA SER A 167 34.05 -6.56 2.88
C SER A 167 35.46 -6.05 2.59
N ASN A 168 35.60 -4.85 2.03
CA ASN A 168 36.85 -4.11 1.78
C ASN A 168 36.85 -2.81 2.58
#